data_AF-A0A6L8LGM4-F1
#
_entry.id   AF-A0A6L8LGM4-F1
#
_cell.length_a   1.000
_cell.length_b   1.000
_cell.length_c   1.000
_cell.angle_alpha   90.00
_cell.angle_beta   90.00
_cell.angle_gamma   90.00
#
_symmetry.space_group_name_H-M   'P 1'
#
loop_
_entity.id
_entity.type
_entity.pdbx_description
1 polymer ?
#
loop_
_entity_poly.entity_id
_entity_poly.type
_entity_poly.pdbx_seq_one_letter_code
_entity_poly.pdbx_strand_id
1 'polypeptide(L)'
;MAERIDAEPVPARLVPEGDTLRDLRQAAPLGRLSAADRLLLIGLTRLKQNWDGTACVIGADRTHWVQISADEAVSFQSFLTPRLAATLAPDAERGDSEAAADTLSRPERLATHLSSADIAGSKDAILGHLIGAEIAATRPYWLGQMVAVIGEGGLARAYADLLGQQGVPAEIIAPGDCSEAGKAALNGTRG
;
A
#
# COMPACT_ATOMS: atom_id res chain seq x y z
N MET A 1 -23.31 15.07 13.28
CA MET A 1 -23.87 14.21 12.22
C MET A 1 -22.75 14.01 11.21
N ALA A 2 -22.06 12.87 11.24
CA ALA A 2 -20.95 12.63 10.32
C ALA A 2 -21.51 12.63 8.90
N GLU A 3 -21.00 13.53 8.07
CA GLU A 3 -21.30 13.59 6.65
C GLU A 3 -21.05 12.19 6.08
N ARG A 4 -22.09 11.58 5.50
CA ARG A 4 -22.02 10.22 4.98
C ARG A 4 -21.07 10.28 3.79
N ILE A 5 -19.79 9.99 4.03
CA ILE A 5 -18.75 9.92 3.01
C ILE A 5 -19.32 9.07 1.87
N ASP A 6 -19.52 9.67 0.71
CA ASP A 6 -19.99 9.00 -0.51
C ASP A 6 -18.86 8.11 -1.04
N ALA A 7 -18.71 6.95 -0.41
CA ALA A 7 -17.73 5.93 -0.73
C ALA A 7 -18.42 4.57 -0.89
N GLU A 8 -18.01 3.86 -1.92
CA GLU A 8 -18.52 2.55 -2.29
C GLU A 8 -17.90 1.47 -1.38
N PRO A 9 -18.70 0.60 -0.74
CA PRO A 9 -18.16 -0.45 0.12
C PRO A 9 -17.43 -1.51 -0.71
N VAL A 10 -16.29 -2.01 -0.23
CA VAL A 10 -15.66 -3.23 -0.78
C VAL A 10 -16.43 -4.49 -0.32
N PRO A 11 -16.50 -5.56 -1.13
CA PRO A 11 -15.89 -5.70 -2.47
C PRO A 11 -16.57 -4.82 -3.52
N ALA A 12 -15.77 -4.25 -4.43
CA ALA A 12 -16.26 -3.37 -5.49
C ALA A 12 -15.41 -3.48 -6.77
N ARG A 13 -16.06 -3.36 -7.93
CA ARG A 13 -15.38 -3.23 -9.23
C ARG A 13 -14.40 -2.07 -9.20
N LEU A 14 -13.19 -2.26 -9.70
CA LEU A 14 -12.23 -1.16 -9.82
C LEU A 14 -12.75 -0.09 -10.78
N VAL A 15 -13.21 -0.51 -11.96
CA VAL A 15 -13.93 0.34 -12.92
C VAL A 15 -15.43 0.32 -12.60
N PRO A 16 -16.05 1.42 -12.15
CA PRO A 16 -17.47 1.44 -11.85
C PRO A 16 -18.31 1.31 -13.13
N GLU A 17 -19.51 0.73 -13.02
CA GLU A 17 -20.48 0.66 -14.12
C GLU A 17 -21.15 2.02 -14.42
N GLY A 18 -20.99 3.02 -13.55
CA GLY A 18 -21.53 4.37 -13.71
C GLY A 18 -20.47 5.44 -13.96
N ASP A 19 -20.90 6.69 -14.15
CA ASP A 19 -20.05 7.77 -14.67
C ASP A 19 -19.02 8.35 -13.68
N THR A 20 -19.13 8.11 -12.38
CA THR A 20 -18.27 8.78 -11.39
C THR A 20 -17.40 7.79 -10.63
N LEU A 21 -16.08 7.96 -10.74
CA LEU A 21 -15.12 7.25 -9.91
C LEU A 21 -15.21 7.79 -8.47
N ARG A 22 -15.64 6.94 -7.54
CA ARG A 22 -15.77 7.27 -6.12
C ARG A 22 -14.73 6.53 -5.29
N ASP A 23 -14.47 7.08 -4.11
CA ASP A 23 -13.70 6.42 -3.07
C ASP A 23 -14.26 5.05 -2.72
N LEU A 24 -13.38 4.16 -2.28
CA LEU A 24 -13.77 2.89 -1.67
C LEU A 24 -13.72 2.99 -0.15
N ARG A 25 -14.59 2.25 0.53
CA ARG A 25 -14.59 2.14 2.00
C ARG A 25 -14.65 0.69 2.45
N GLN A 26 -14.04 0.44 3.61
CA GLN A 26 -14.17 -0.82 4.34
C GLN A 26 -14.56 -0.53 5.79
N ALA A 27 -15.41 -1.37 6.37
CA ALA A 27 -15.89 -1.18 7.73
C ALA A 27 -14.91 -1.71 8.80
N ALA A 28 -14.24 -2.82 8.55
CA ALA A 28 -13.37 -3.49 9.52
C ALA A 28 -12.18 -4.19 8.83
N PRO A 29 -10.92 -3.77 9.08
CA PRO A 29 -10.57 -2.49 9.70
C PRO A 29 -11.16 -1.30 8.91
N LEU A 30 -11.45 -0.21 9.63
CA LEU A 30 -12.02 0.99 9.01
C LEU A 30 -11.00 1.58 8.03
N GLY A 31 -11.40 1.68 6.77
CA GLY A 31 -10.55 2.17 5.70
C GLY A 31 -11.33 3.04 4.73
N ARG A 32 -10.65 4.05 4.19
CA ARG A 32 -11.08 4.83 3.04
C ARG A 32 -9.92 4.87 2.06
N LEU A 33 -10.15 4.39 0.85
CA LEU A 33 -9.20 4.42 -0.26
C LEU A 33 -9.72 5.46 -1.26
N SER A 34 -8.87 6.42 -1.62
CA SER A 34 -9.33 7.58 -2.39
C SER A 34 -9.68 7.20 -3.82
N ALA A 35 -10.56 7.98 -4.49
CA ALA A 35 -10.79 7.80 -5.92
C ALA A 35 -9.49 7.90 -6.74
N ALA A 36 -8.51 8.71 -6.28
CA ALA A 36 -7.19 8.80 -6.91
C ALA A 36 -6.40 7.48 -6.77
N ASP A 37 -6.38 6.86 -5.59
CA ASP A 37 -5.73 5.56 -5.40
C ASP A 37 -6.47 4.45 -6.17
N ARG A 38 -7.81 4.49 -6.22
CA ARG A 38 -8.63 3.56 -7.02
C ARG A 38 -8.28 3.67 -8.50
N LEU A 39 -8.02 4.88 -9.01
CA LEU A 39 -7.55 5.10 -10.37
C LEU A 39 -6.21 4.40 -10.64
N LEU A 40 -5.28 4.42 -9.67
CA LEU A 40 -4.01 3.72 -9.80
C LEU A 40 -4.22 2.19 -9.89
N LEU A 41 -5.15 1.65 -9.11
CA LEU A 41 -5.49 0.23 -9.17
C LEU A 41 -6.14 -0.15 -10.51
N ILE A 42 -7.00 0.70 -11.08
CA ILE A 42 -7.50 0.50 -12.45
C ILE A 42 -6.33 0.45 -13.44
N GLY A 43 -5.38 1.38 -13.30
CA GLY A 43 -4.16 1.38 -14.11
C GLY A 43 -3.38 0.09 -14.02
N LEU A 44 -3.18 -0.41 -12.79
CA LEU A 44 -2.51 -1.68 -12.54
C LEU A 44 -3.14 -2.83 -13.34
N THR A 45 -4.47 -2.99 -13.31
CA THR A 45 -5.12 -4.11 -14.03
C THR A 45 -5.10 -3.96 -15.56
N ARG A 46 -4.75 -2.78 -16.07
CA ARG A 46 -4.51 -2.54 -17.50
C ARG A 46 -3.06 -2.78 -17.91
N LEU A 47 -2.11 -2.38 -17.07
CA LEU A 47 -0.69 -2.66 -17.27
C LEU A 47 -0.37 -4.15 -17.08
N LYS A 48 -1.13 -4.84 -16.21
CA LYS A 48 -0.99 -6.26 -15.88
C LYS A 48 -2.32 -6.96 -16.14
N GLN A 49 -2.48 -7.51 -17.35
CA GLN A 49 -3.71 -8.22 -17.73
C GLN A 49 -3.99 -9.39 -16.78
N ASN A 50 -5.25 -9.55 -16.37
CA ASN A 50 -5.71 -10.59 -15.44
C ASN A 50 -4.96 -10.58 -14.10
N TRP A 51 -4.58 -9.39 -13.61
CA TRP A 51 -3.96 -9.27 -12.30
C TRP A 51 -4.87 -9.83 -11.20
N ASP A 52 -4.34 -10.80 -10.45
CA ASP A 52 -4.92 -11.37 -9.24
C ASP A 52 -3.79 -11.43 -8.19
N GLY A 53 -3.98 -10.72 -7.08
CA GLY A 53 -2.94 -10.55 -6.08
C GLY A 53 -3.15 -9.28 -5.24
N THR A 54 -2.06 -8.76 -4.68
CA THR A 54 -2.12 -7.64 -3.75
C THR A 54 -1.37 -6.42 -4.29
N ALA A 55 -2.00 -5.25 -4.20
CA ALA A 55 -1.36 -3.98 -4.48
C ALA A 55 -1.03 -3.27 -3.15
N CYS A 56 0.22 -2.89 -2.95
CA CYS A 56 0.64 -1.94 -1.92
C CYS A 56 0.73 -0.55 -2.56
N VAL A 57 -0.31 0.27 -2.38
CA VAL A 57 -0.34 1.66 -2.86
C VAL A 57 0.32 2.54 -1.81
N ILE A 58 1.43 3.17 -2.15
CA ILE A 58 2.15 4.09 -1.27
C ILE A 58 1.67 5.52 -1.54
N GLY A 59 0.77 6.00 -0.69
CA GLY A 59 0.32 7.39 -0.69
C GLY A 59 1.22 8.29 0.17
N ALA A 60 0.95 9.59 0.13
CA ALA A 60 1.73 10.59 0.87
C ALA A 60 1.62 10.45 2.40
N ASP A 61 0.45 10.08 2.93
CA ASP A 61 0.21 9.97 4.37
C ASP A 61 -0.03 8.54 4.86
N ARG A 62 -0.29 7.60 3.95
CA ARG A 62 -0.65 6.22 4.25
C ARG A 62 -0.30 5.28 3.13
N THR A 63 -0.15 4.01 3.46
CA THR A 63 -0.21 2.93 2.49
C THR A 63 -1.59 2.29 2.48
N HIS A 64 -1.93 1.64 1.36
CA HIS A 64 -3.08 0.76 1.22
C HIS A 64 -2.63 -0.59 0.67
N TRP A 65 -2.87 -1.65 1.42
CA TRP A 65 -2.72 -3.03 0.96
C TRP A 65 -4.06 -3.51 0.47
N VAL A 66 -4.22 -3.62 -0.84
CA VAL A 66 -5.49 -3.89 -1.51
C VAL A 66 -5.43 -5.26 -2.17
N GLN A 67 -6.32 -6.15 -1.77
CA GLN A 67 -6.52 -7.43 -2.44
C GLN A 67 -7.35 -7.19 -3.71
N ILE A 68 -6.83 -7.63 -4.85
CA ILE A 68 -7.48 -7.50 -6.15
C ILE A 68 -7.71 -8.90 -6.73
N SER A 69 -8.94 -9.16 -7.18
CA SER A 69 -9.28 -10.36 -7.95
C SER A 69 -10.40 -10.03 -8.93
N ALA A 70 -10.35 -10.58 -10.15
CA ALA A 70 -11.36 -10.37 -11.20
C ALA A 70 -11.77 -8.89 -11.43
N ASP A 71 -10.78 -7.99 -11.51
CA ASP A 71 -10.97 -6.53 -11.64
C ASP A 71 -11.77 -5.89 -10.47
N GLU A 72 -11.84 -6.54 -9.31
CA GLU A 72 -12.48 -6.03 -8.10
C GLU A 72 -11.44 -5.79 -6.99
N ALA A 73 -11.59 -4.68 -6.27
CA ALA A 73 -10.98 -4.53 -4.96
C ALA A 73 -11.83 -5.32 -3.95
N VAL A 74 -11.29 -6.42 -3.44
CA VAL A 74 -12.00 -7.35 -2.54
C VAL A 74 -12.02 -6.82 -1.11
N SER A 75 -10.85 -6.43 -0.61
CA SER A 75 -10.63 -5.90 0.73
C SER A 75 -9.36 -5.05 0.75
N PHE A 76 -9.20 -4.21 1.76
CA PHE A 76 -7.94 -3.51 1.96
C PHE A 76 -7.63 -3.17 3.42
N GLN A 77 -6.35 -2.95 3.72
CA GLN A 77 -5.92 -2.43 5.00
C GLN A 77 -4.97 -1.25 4.80
N SER A 78 -5.14 -0.22 5.63
CA SER A 78 -4.37 1.02 5.52
C SER A 78 -3.48 1.24 6.73
N PHE A 79 -2.31 1.84 6.52
CA PHE A 79 -1.33 2.10 7.58
C PHE A 79 -0.78 3.51 7.48
N LEU A 80 -0.47 4.12 8.62
CA LEU A 80 0.10 5.47 8.70
C LEU A 80 1.62 5.49 8.56
N THR A 81 2.24 4.41 8.08
CA THR A 81 3.69 4.25 7.99
C THR A 81 4.39 5.39 7.26
N PRO A 82 3.93 5.87 6.08
CA PRO A 82 4.56 7.02 5.43
C PRO A 82 4.54 8.28 6.30
N ARG A 83 3.42 8.57 6.98
CA ARG A 83 3.30 9.72 7.88
C ARG A 83 4.19 9.59 9.13
N LEU A 84 4.30 8.39 9.69
CA LEU A 84 5.17 8.11 10.83
C LEU A 84 6.65 8.23 10.41
N ALA A 85 7.02 7.66 9.26
CA ALA A 85 8.38 7.72 8.72
C ALA A 85 8.80 9.17 8.42
N ALA A 86 7.93 9.96 7.79
CA ALA A 86 8.20 11.38 7.54
C ALA A 86 8.48 12.19 8.82
N THR A 87 7.94 11.75 9.96
CA THR A 87 8.15 12.40 11.27
C THR A 87 9.40 11.88 11.99
N LEU A 88 9.58 10.55 12.04
CA LEU A 88 10.59 9.90 12.88
C LEU A 88 11.92 9.65 12.13
N ALA A 89 11.86 9.50 10.82
CA ALA A 89 13.00 9.20 9.97
C ALA A 89 12.92 10.01 8.66
N PRO A 90 12.88 11.36 8.73
CA PRO A 90 12.84 12.18 7.53
C PRO A 90 14.04 11.88 6.65
N ASP A 91 13.82 11.82 5.33
CA ASP A 91 14.84 11.51 4.31
C ASP A 91 15.39 10.07 4.33
N ALA A 92 14.85 9.17 5.16
CA ALA A 92 15.19 7.75 5.08
C ALA A 92 14.67 7.18 3.77
N GLU A 93 15.60 6.70 2.94
CA GLU A 93 15.28 6.08 1.65
C GLU A 93 15.50 4.56 1.64
N ARG A 94 16.04 4.01 2.72
CA ARG A 94 16.36 2.58 2.86
C ARG A 94 15.83 2.09 4.20
N GLY A 95 15.15 0.95 4.18
CA GLY A 95 14.79 0.26 5.41
C GLY A 95 15.90 -0.70 5.81
N ASP A 96 16.36 -0.63 7.05
CA ASP A 96 17.28 -1.63 7.60
C ASP A 96 16.58 -3.00 7.68
N SER A 97 17.19 -4.01 7.06
CA SER A 97 16.60 -5.35 6.95
C SER A 97 16.59 -6.11 8.28
N GLU A 98 17.57 -5.89 9.15
CA GLU A 98 17.62 -6.54 10.46
C GLU A 98 16.54 -5.95 11.37
N ALA A 99 16.40 -4.62 11.38
CA ALA A 99 15.35 -3.92 12.09
C ALA A 99 13.95 -4.37 11.62
N ALA A 100 13.76 -4.48 10.31
CA ALA A 100 12.51 -4.98 9.74
C ALA A 100 12.22 -6.43 10.18
N ALA A 101 13.22 -7.32 10.13
CA ALA A 101 13.08 -8.71 10.54
C ALA A 101 12.75 -8.85 12.03
N ASP A 102 13.41 -8.07 12.89
CA ASP A 102 13.16 -8.04 14.33
C ASP A 102 11.69 -7.72 14.63
N THR A 103 11.17 -6.64 14.03
CA THR A 103 9.79 -6.22 14.26
C THR A 103 8.78 -7.11 13.55
N LEU A 104 9.13 -7.68 12.40
CA LEU A 104 8.27 -8.65 11.73
C LEU A 104 8.01 -9.87 12.64
N SER A 105 9.03 -10.30 13.38
CA SER A 105 8.92 -11.42 14.31
C SER A 105 8.13 -11.10 15.59
N ARG A 106 8.16 -9.82 16.02
CA ARG A 106 7.58 -9.33 17.28
C ARG A 106 7.00 -7.91 17.11
N PRO A 107 5.89 -7.75 16.35
CA PRO A 107 5.36 -6.44 16.01
C PRO A 107 4.89 -5.65 17.24
N GLU A 108 4.54 -6.31 18.34
CA GLU A 108 4.18 -5.70 19.61
C GLU A 108 5.32 -4.89 20.26
N ARG A 109 6.57 -5.13 19.84
CA ARG A 109 7.76 -4.41 20.36
C ARG A 109 8.10 -3.13 19.59
N LEU A 110 7.32 -2.78 18.57
CA LEU A 110 7.59 -1.65 17.67
C LEU A 110 8.01 -0.37 18.41
N ALA A 111 7.25 0.06 19.43
CA ALA A 111 7.54 1.30 20.15
C ALA A 111 8.93 1.30 20.84
N THR A 112 9.34 0.17 21.42
CA THR A 112 10.67 0.02 22.03
C THR A 112 11.77 -0.01 20.98
N HIS A 113 11.53 -0.67 19.85
CA HIS A 113 12.45 -0.71 18.72
C HIS A 113 12.68 0.69 18.13
N LEU A 114 11.62 1.45 17.89
CA LEU A 114 11.70 2.84 17.41
C LEU A 114 12.47 3.74 18.38
N SER A 115 12.19 3.65 19.69
CA SER A 115 12.92 4.43 20.70
C SER A 115 14.41 4.09 20.73
N SER A 116 14.78 2.82 20.56
CA SER A 116 16.18 2.40 20.55
C SER A 116 16.91 2.90 19.29
N ALA A 117 16.26 2.81 18.13
CA ALA A 117 16.79 3.29 16.87
C ALA A 117 16.95 4.83 16.85
N ASP A 118 16.00 5.56 17.46
CA ASP A 118 16.05 7.02 17.62
C ASP A 118 17.24 7.46 18.49
N ILE A 119 17.44 6.82 19.65
CA ILE A 119 18.62 7.07 20.51
C ILE A 119 19.92 6.77 19.76
N ALA A 120 19.94 5.74 18.92
CA ALA A 120 21.10 5.39 18.09
C ALA A 120 21.28 6.32 16.88
N GLY A 121 20.32 7.20 16.58
CA GLY A 121 20.32 8.07 15.41
C GLY A 121 20.16 7.35 14.07
N SER A 122 19.63 6.12 14.07
CA SER A 122 19.51 5.30 12.87
C SER A 122 18.14 5.45 12.20
N LYS A 123 18.04 6.39 11.25
CA LYS A 123 16.82 6.62 10.47
C LYS A 123 16.40 5.41 9.62
N ASP A 124 17.37 4.71 9.04
CA ASP A 124 17.10 3.51 8.24
C ASP A 124 16.55 2.38 9.11
N ALA A 125 17.00 2.25 10.37
CA ALA A 125 16.42 1.30 11.33
C ALA A 125 15.00 1.69 11.76
N ILE A 126 14.73 2.98 11.98
CA ILE A 126 13.36 3.47 12.23
C ILE A 126 12.45 3.10 11.06
N LEU A 127 12.88 3.37 9.81
CA LEU A 127 12.10 3.02 8.63
C LEU A 127 11.92 1.50 8.50
N GLY A 128 12.97 0.72 8.74
CA GLY A 128 12.93 -0.74 8.76
C GLY A 128 11.92 -1.29 9.75
N HIS A 129 11.92 -0.82 11.00
CA HIS A 129 10.95 -1.22 12.03
C HIS A 129 9.50 -0.87 11.64
N LEU A 130 9.26 0.33 11.11
CA LEU A 130 7.93 0.74 10.67
C LEU A 130 7.40 -0.14 9.52
N ILE A 131 8.20 -0.36 8.47
CA ILE A 131 7.81 -1.23 7.35
C ILE A 131 7.68 -2.69 7.81
N GLY A 132 8.57 -3.18 8.66
CA GLY A 132 8.53 -4.54 9.20
C GLY A 132 7.24 -4.83 9.99
N ALA A 133 6.79 -3.89 10.82
CA ALA A 133 5.50 -3.98 11.52
C ALA A 133 4.33 -4.06 10.54
N GLU A 134 4.36 -3.25 9.48
CA GLU A 134 3.32 -3.25 8.46
C GLU A 134 3.30 -4.55 7.67
N ILE A 135 4.45 -5.04 7.20
CA ILE A 135 4.57 -6.32 6.48
C ILE A 135 4.03 -7.48 7.35
N ALA A 136 4.33 -7.48 8.65
CA ALA A 136 3.79 -8.48 9.57
C ALA A 136 2.26 -8.44 9.66
N ALA A 137 1.70 -7.23 9.79
CA ALA A 137 0.25 -7.02 9.89
C ALA A 137 -0.49 -7.39 8.60
N THR A 138 0.16 -7.31 7.44
CA THR A 138 -0.45 -7.55 6.12
C THR A 138 -0.18 -8.96 5.59
N ARG A 139 0.41 -9.85 6.37
CA ARG A 139 0.68 -11.25 5.96
C ARG A 139 -0.50 -11.97 5.30
N PRO A 140 -1.76 -11.83 5.76
CA PRO A 140 -2.91 -12.42 5.09
C PRO A 140 -3.13 -11.97 3.64
N TYR A 141 -2.62 -10.79 3.24
CA TYR A 141 -2.77 -10.25 1.89
C TYR A 141 -1.71 -10.77 0.92
N TRP A 142 -0.46 -10.95 1.37
CA TRP A 142 0.65 -11.23 0.46
C TRP A 142 1.18 -12.67 0.50
N LEU A 143 0.80 -13.46 1.51
CA LEU A 143 1.31 -14.84 1.62
C LEU A 143 0.83 -15.70 0.44
N GLY A 144 1.77 -16.20 -0.36
CA GLY A 144 1.48 -17.00 -1.54
C GLY A 144 0.93 -16.20 -2.73
N GLN A 145 1.08 -14.88 -2.70
CA GLN A 145 0.64 -13.95 -3.76
C GLN A 145 1.82 -13.09 -4.23
N MET A 146 1.70 -12.49 -5.41
CA MET A 146 2.60 -11.42 -5.84
C MET A 146 2.13 -10.08 -5.29
N VAL A 147 3.07 -9.16 -5.03
CA VAL A 147 2.78 -7.80 -4.58
C VAL A 147 3.20 -6.79 -5.65
N ALA A 148 2.25 -5.98 -6.10
CA ALA A 148 2.52 -4.78 -6.87
C ALA A 148 2.72 -3.60 -5.91
N VAL A 149 3.92 -3.05 -5.83
CA VAL A 149 4.21 -1.84 -5.05
C VAL A 149 4.01 -0.63 -5.95
N ILE A 150 2.89 0.07 -5.80
CA ILE A 150 2.60 1.29 -6.56
C ILE A 150 3.16 2.47 -5.79
N GLY A 151 4.28 3.02 -6.25
CA GLY A 151 5.01 4.09 -5.58
C GLY A 151 6.32 4.43 -6.28
N GLU A 152 7.01 5.46 -5.80
CA GLU A 152 8.29 5.92 -6.35
C GLU A 152 9.31 6.19 -5.24
N GLY A 153 10.56 6.45 -5.65
CA GLY A 153 11.62 6.92 -4.76
C GLY A 153 12.12 5.86 -3.78
N GLY A 154 12.77 6.34 -2.71
CA GLY A 154 13.38 5.48 -1.69
C GLY A 154 12.38 4.60 -0.96
N LEU A 155 11.22 5.15 -0.62
CA LEU A 155 10.21 4.42 0.14
C LEU A 155 9.68 3.19 -0.63
N ALA A 156 9.36 3.34 -1.92
CA ALA A 156 8.93 2.20 -2.75
C ALA A 156 10.01 1.11 -2.86
N ARG A 157 11.28 1.51 -3.01
CA ARG A 157 12.42 0.58 -2.98
C ARG A 157 12.53 -0.15 -1.65
N ALA A 158 12.43 0.57 -0.52
CA ALA A 158 12.47 -0.02 0.81
C ALA A 158 11.36 -1.07 1.01
N TYR A 159 10.13 -0.80 0.57
CA TYR A 159 9.05 -1.80 0.62
C TYR A 159 9.37 -3.03 -0.24
N ALA A 160 9.79 -2.85 -1.48
CA ALA A 160 10.09 -3.95 -2.39
C ALA A 160 11.27 -4.81 -1.90
N ASP A 161 12.34 -4.17 -1.44
CA ASP A 161 13.52 -4.86 -0.90
C ASP A 161 13.16 -5.69 0.34
N LEU A 162 12.44 -5.10 1.30
CA LEU A 162 12.05 -5.77 2.54
C LEU A 162 11.05 -6.92 2.30
N LEU A 163 10.13 -6.77 1.34
CA LEU A 163 9.26 -7.87 0.90
C LEU A 163 10.07 -9.00 0.24
N GLY A 164 11.05 -8.64 -0.60
CA GLY A 164 11.96 -9.59 -1.24
C GLY A 164 12.73 -10.44 -0.22
N GLN A 165 13.16 -9.84 0.91
CA GLN A 165 13.80 -10.58 2.01
C GLN A 165 12.87 -11.61 2.69
N GLN A 166 11.55 -11.44 2.57
CA GLN A 166 10.55 -12.40 3.05
C GLN A 166 10.17 -13.45 2.00
N GLY A 167 10.87 -13.47 0.86
CA GLY A 167 10.57 -14.36 -0.27
C GLY A 167 9.29 -13.99 -1.01
N VAL A 168 8.81 -12.75 -0.87
CA VAL A 168 7.62 -12.24 -1.55
C VAL A 168 8.06 -11.55 -2.85
N PRO A 169 7.62 -12.03 -4.03
CA PRO A 169 7.86 -11.31 -5.28
C PRO A 169 7.16 -9.95 -5.24
N ALA A 170 7.96 -8.88 -5.25
CA ALA A 170 7.47 -7.50 -5.25
C ALA A 170 7.95 -6.78 -6.51
N GLU A 171 7.01 -6.23 -7.27
CA GLU A 171 7.29 -5.41 -8.45
C GLU A 171 6.91 -3.96 -8.18
N ILE A 172 7.84 -3.03 -8.38
CA ILE A 172 7.56 -1.59 -8.27
C ILE A 172 6.94 -1.11 -9.59
N ILE A 173 5.81 -0.40 -9.48
CA ILE A 173 5.11 0.19 -10.61
C ILE A 173 4.93 1.68 -10.35
N ALA A 174 5.28 2.51 -11.33
CA ALA A 174 5.19 3.95 -11.20
C ALA A 174 3.70 4.39 -11.10
N PRO A 175 3.32 5.21 -10.11
CA PRO A 175 2.00 5.83 -10.03
C PRO A 175 1.63 6.62 -11.29
N GLY A 176 2.60 7.24 -11.97
CA GLY A 176 2.40 7.93 -13.24
C GLY A 176 1.79 7.01 -14.30
N ASP A 177 2.45 5.87 -14.57
CA ASP A 177 2.00 4.87 -15.55
C ASP A 177 0.61 4.33 -15.19
N CYS A 178 0.38 4.01 -13.92
CA CYS A 178 -0.93 3.58 -13.43
C CYS A 178 -2.00 4.67 -13.62
N SER A 179 -1.68 5.94 -13.35
CA SER A 179 -2.61 7.05 -13.53
C SER A 179 -3.03 7.22 -14.99
N GLU A 180 -2.07 7.15 -15.91
CA GLU A 180 -2.33 7.26 -17.35
C GLU A 180 -3.18 6.11 -17.87
N ALA A 181 -2.81 4.87 -17.55
CA ALA A 181 -3.56 3.68 -17.94
C ALA A 181 -4.98 3.67 -17.34
N GLY A 182 -5.13 4.11 -16.08
CA GLY A 182 -6.42 4.21 -15.40
C GLY A 182 -7.36 5.22 -16.07
N LYS A 183 -6.84 6.40 -16.43
CA LYS A 183 -7.61 7.43 -17.16
C LYS A 183 -8.06 6.92 -18.53
N ALA A 184 -7.18 6.26 -19.26
CA ALA A 184 -7.51 5.69 -20.56
C ALA A 184 -8.65 4.67 -20.46
N ALA A 185 -8.63 3.80 -19.44
CA ALA A 185 -9.68 2.81 -19.21
C ALA A 185 -11.05 3.46 -18.92
N LEU A 186 -11.10 4.50 -18.08
CA LEU A 186 -12.36 5.19 -17.76
C LEU A 186 -12.95 5.95 -18.95
N ASN A 187 -12.11 6.49 -19.83
CA ASN A 187 -12.58 7.16 -21.03
C ASN A 187 -13.11 6.15 -22.06
N GLY A 188 -12.48 4.96 -22.16
CA GLY A 188 -12.92 3.89 -23.06
C GLY A 188 -14.26 3.27 -22.69
N THR A 189 -14.69 3.34 -21.42
CA THR A 189 -16.01 2.89 -20.98
C THR A 189 -17.14 3.91 -21.21
N ARG A 190 -16.80 5.17 -21.51
CA ARG A 190 -17.78 6.26 -21.71
C ARG A 190 -18.10 6.55 -23.19
N GLY A 191 -17.40 5.89 -24.12
CA GLY A 191 -17.63 5.99 -25.56
C GLY A 191 -18.35 4.76 -26.09
#